data_AF-A0A8I0JLD0-F1
#
_entry.id   AF-A0A8I0JLD0-F1
#
_cell.length_a   1.000
_cell.length_b   1.000
_cell.length_c   1.000
_cell.angle_alpha   90.00
_cell.angle_beta   90.00
_cell.angle_gamma   90.00
#
_symmetry.space_group_name_H-M   'P 1'
#
loop_
_entity.id
_entity.type
_entity.pdbx_description
1 polymer ?
#
loop_
_entity_poly.entity_id
_entity_poly.type
_entity_poly.pdbx_seq_one_letter_code
_entity_poly.pdbx_strand_id
1 'polypeptide(L)'
;MNKKVGQHTSHQTHHMIPKEVFKKFPILNCIDKDHLDNLINPPTERGRYKGQKGKYFGRSTHNTNHTPYSLAIEDSVMRAAQKAGSCPKKLSQMLGEMQRTIRKELRKGTPMMNKEGASFSQWDKILRNSRF
;
A
#
# COMPACT_ATOMS: atom_id res chain seq x y z
N MET A 1 0.26 -16.08 9.72
CA MET A 1 0.87 -14.73 9.64
C MET A 1 2.39 -14.86 9.57
N ASN A 2 3.05 -14.15 8.65
CA ASN A 2 4.47 -14.36 8.32
C ASN A 2 5.40 -13.71 9.36
N LYS A 3 6.35 -14.45 9.94
CA LYS A 3 7.24 -14.01 11.04
C LYS A 3 8.04 -12.73 10.72
N LYS A 4 8.33 -12.47 9.43
CA LYS A 4 9.07 -11.27 8.96
C LYS A 4 8.30 -9.95 9.12
N VAL A 5 6.99 -10.04 9.28
CA VAL A 5 6.08 -8.89 9.47
C VAL A 5 5.44 -8.96 10.86
N GLY A 6 6.03 -9.72 11.79
CA GLY A 6 5.44 -10.18 13.04
C GLY A 6 4.68 -9.14 13.87
N GLN A 7 3.71 -9.65 14.65
CA GLN A 7 2.91 -8.87 15.59
C GLN A 7 3.84 -8.16 16.59
N HIS A 8 3.76 -6.83 16.63
CA HIS A 8 4.43 -6.02 17.64
C HIS A 8 3.35 -5.20 18.36
N THR A 9 3.43 -5.04 19.68
CA THR A 9 2.37 -4.34 20.45
C THR A 9 2.10 -2.90 20.00
N SER A 10 3.05 -2.29 19.29
CA SER A 10 2.93 -0.93 18.74
C SER A 10 2.83 -0.86 17.22
N HIS A 11 2.85 -1.99 16.50
CA HIS A 11 2.72 -2.04 15.04
C HIS A 11 1.76 -3.14 14.63
N GLN A 12 0.89 -2.86 13.68
CA GLN A 12 -0.03 -3.85 13.14
C GLN A 12 0.33 -4.13 11.69
N THR A 13 0.22 -5.39 11.28
CA THR A 13 0.41 -5.75 9.87
C THR A 13 -0.82 -5.39 9.06
N HIS A 14 -0.62 -4.60 8.02
CA HIS A 14 -1.66 -4.20 7.08
C HIS A 14 -1.25 -4.50 5.64
N HIS A 15 -2.28 -4.69 4.81
CA HIS A 15 -2.16 -4.74 3.37
C HIS A 15 -2.01 -3.32 2.82
N MET A 16 -0.99 -3.09 2.00
CA MET A 16 -0.76 -1.81 1.33
C MET A 16 -1.78 -1.60 0.21
N ILE A 17 -2.01 -2.59 -0.64
CA ILE A 17 -3.19 -2.61 -1.50
C ILE A 17 -4.32 -3.17 -0.63
N PRO A 18 -5.36 -2.38 -0.30
CA PRO A 18 -6.39 -2.81 0.63
C PRO A 18 -7.20 -4.01 0.12
N LYS A 19 -7.70 -4.85 1.04
CA LYS A 19 -8.41 -6.09 0.67
C LYS A 19 -9.68 -5.83 -0.13
N GLU A 20 -10.35 -4.71 0.11
CA GLU A 20 -11.53 -4.27 -0.64
C GLU A 20 -11.22 -4.06 -2.13
N VAL A 21 -10.02 -3.59 -2.46
CA VAL A 21 -9.57 -3.41 -3.85
C VAL A 21 -9.43 -4.77 -4.54
N PHE A 22 -8.87 -5.78 -3.86
CA PHE A 22 -8.81 -7.15 -4.40
C PHE A 22 -10.19 -7.75 -4.67
N LYS A 23 -11.21 -7.40 -3.87
CA LYS A 23 -12.59 -7.87 -4.12
C LYS A 23 -13.21 -7.18 -5.35
N LYS A 24 -12.87 -5.91 -5.57
CA LYS A 24 -13.42 -5.09 -6.66
C LYS A 24 -12.74 -5.34 -8.01
N PHE A 25 -11.46 -5.70 -8.02
CA PHE A 25 -10.66 -5.83 -9.23
C PHE A 25 -10.10 -7.25 -9.39
N PRO A 26 -10.79 -8.15 -10.13
CA PRO A 26 -10.30 -9.50 -10.42
C PRO A 26 -8.93 -9.54 -11.09
N ILE A 27 -8.53 -8.44 -11.74
CA ILE A 27 -7.22 -8.30 -12.38
C ILE A 27 -6.05 -8.41 -11.39
N LEU A 28 -6.32 -8.17 -10.09
CA LEU A 28 -5.35 -8.34 -9.01
C LEU A 28 -5.09 -9.80 -8.63
N ASN A 29 -5.85 -10.76 -9.16
CA ASN A 29 -5.62 -12.20 -8.92
C ASN A 29 -4.26 -12.69 -9.46
N CYS A 30 -3.58 -11.89 -10.28
CA CYS A 30 -2.22 -12.17 -10.75
C CYS A 30 -1.12 -11.87 -9.70
N ILE A 31 -1.48 -11.34 -8.52
CA ILE A 31 -0.59 -11.17 -7.37
C ILE A 31 -1.22 -11.78 -6.13
N ASP A 32 -0.41 -12.41 -5.28
CA ASP A 32 -0.88 -12.93 -4.00
C ASP A 32 -1.12 -11.75 -3.03
N LYS A 33 -2.38 -11.57 -2.62
CA LYS A 33 -2.81 -10.50 -1.72
C LYS A 33 -2.08 -10.57 -0.37
N ASP A 34 -1.76 -11.77 0.11
CA ASP A 34 -1.13 -12.00 1.42
C ASP A 34 0.40 -12.13 1.30
N HIS A 35 0.95 -11.93 0.10
CA HIS A 35 2.39 -11.93 -0.14
C HIS A 35 3.08 -10.82 0.66
N LEU A 36 4.31 -11.09 1.11
CA LEU A 36 5.11 -10.14 1.87
C LEU A 36 5.26 -8.78 1.19
N ASP A 37 5.25 -8.76 -0.16
CA ASP A 37 5.36 -7.54 -0.94
C ASP A 37 4.11 -6.67 -0.91
N ASN A 38 2.96 -7.18 -0.46
CA ASN A 38 1.78 -6.39 -0.17
C ASN A 38 1.65 -5.99 1.30
N LEU A 39 2.55 -6.43 2.18
CA LEU A 39 2.43 -6.19 3.61
C LEU A 39 3.36 -5.08 4.11
N ILE A 40 2.88 -4.37 5.13
CA ILE A 40 3.62 -3.37 5.88
C ILE A 40 3.17 -3.36 7.35
N ASN A 41 4.07 -2.97 8.24
CA ASN A 41 3.84 -2.76 9.67
C ASN A 41 3.88 -1.26 9.99
N PRO A 42 2.75 -0.54 9.88
CA PRO A 42 2.60 0.80 10.40
C PRO A 42 2.49 0.81 11.94
N PRO A 43 2.96 1.86 12.61
CA PRO A 43 2.67 2.10 14.01
C PRO A 43 1.18 2.33 14.23
N THR A 44 0.66 1.87 15.37
CA THR A 44 -0.73 2.09 15.77
C THR A 44 -1.01 3.52 16.21
N GLU A 45 0.04 4.28 16.57
CA GLU A 45 -0.05 5.65 17.06
C GLU A 45 1.07 6.53 16.50
N ARG A 46 0.75 7.80 16.23
CA ARG A 46 1.70 8.77 15.70
C ARG A 46 2.85 8.98 16.67
N GLY A 47 4.08 9.00 16.16
CA GLY A 47 5.29 9.15 16.97
C GLY A 47 5.73 7.88 17.72
N ARG A 48 4.91 6.82 17.79
CA ARG A 48 5.26 5.55 18.47
C ARG A 48 5.96 4.54 17.54
N TYR A 49 6.99 4.99 16.83
CA TYR A 49 7.79 4.13 15.96
C TYR A 49 8.70 3.15 16.73
N LYS A 50 8.93 3.41 18.04
CA LYS A 50 9.74 2.58 18.97
C LYS A 50 11.10 2.11 18.40
N GLY A 51 11.70 2.91 17.52
CA GLY A 51 12.99 2.59 16.89
C GLY A 51 13.00 1.37 15.95
N GLN A 52 11.83 0.81 15.61
CA GLN A 52 11.73 -0.36 14.74
C GLN A 52 12.26 -0.03 13.34
N LYS A 53 13.17 -0.84 12.82
CA LYS A 53 13.79 -0.62 11.49
C LYS A 53 13.64 -1.87 10.65
N GLY A 54 13.47 -1.69 9.35
CA GLY A 54 13.40 -2.81 8.41
C GLY A 54 12.59 -2.45 7.18
N LYS A 55 12.65 -3.31 6.17
CA LYS A 55 11.95 -3.07 4.89
C LYS A 55 10.43 -3.14 5.00
N TYR A 56 9.91 -3.78 6.05
CA TYR A 56 8.47 -3.93 6.28
C TYR A 56 7.90 -2.97 7.33
N PHE A 57 8.68 -2.10 7.96
CA PHE A 57 8.18 -1.17 8.98
C PHE A 57 7.94 0.23 8.40
N GLY A 58 6.67 0.67 8.40
CA GLY A 58 6.23 1.98 7.94
C GLY A 58 6.26 3.02 9.06
N ARG A 59 6.36 4.30 8.72
CA ARG A 59 6.20 5.42 9.68
C ARG A 59 4.80 6.03 9.65
N SER A 60 4.07 5.81 8.56
CA SER A 60 2.65 6.18 8.43
C SER A 60 1.81 5.33 9.38
N THR A 61 0.82 5.92 10.06
CA THR A 61 -0.01 5.18 11.02
C THR A 61 -1.26 4.63 10.33
N HIS A 62 -1.86 3.61 10.94
CA HIS A 62 -3.07 2.99 10.40
C HIS A 62 -3.98 2.48 11.52
N ASN A 63 -4.87 3.35 12.02
CA ASN A 63 -5.81 3.04 13.09
C ASN A 63 -7.24 3.57 12.85
N THR A 64 -7.49 4.24 11.73
CA THR A 64 -8.79 4.78 11.34
C THR A 64 -8.97 4.74 9.82
N ASN A 65 -10.04 5.36 9.31
CA ASN A 65 -10.39 5.41 7.90
C ASN A 65 -9.26 5.97 7.01
N HIS A 66 -9.12 5.37 5.83
CA HIS A 66 -8.15 5.64 4.76
C HIS A 66 -8.83 5.69 3.36
N THR A 67 -10.11 6.09 3.26
CA THR A 67 -10.87 6.10 1.99
C THR A 67 -10.15 6.78 0.81
N PRO A 68 -9.60 8.00 0.94
CA PRO A 68 -8.95 8.69 -0.18
C PRO A 68 -7.70 7.95 -0.66
N TYR A 69 -6.98 7.29 0.25
CA TYR A 69 -5.86 6.42 -0.06
C TYR A 69 -6.33 5.19 -0.85
N SER A 70 -7.38 4.50 -0.38
CA SER A 70 -7.95 3.34 -1.09
C SER A 70 -8.39 3.74 -2.50
N LEU A 71 -9.14 4.84 -2.67
CA LEU A 71 -9.60 5.32 -3.97
C LEU A 71 -8.45 5.63 -4.94
N ALA A 72 -7.37 6.26 -4.46
CA ALA A 72 -6.20 6.53 -5.29
C ALA A 72 -5.50 5.23 -5.76
N ILE A 73 -5.50 4.20 -4.92
CA ILE A 73 -4.98 2.88 -5.30
C ILE A 73 -5.88 2.21 -6.34
N GLU A 74 -7.20 2.27 -6.18
CA GLU A 74 -8.15 1.72 -7.17
C GLU A 74 -7.91 2.31 -8.56
N ASP A 75 -7.81 3.63 -8.64
CA ASP A 75 -7.54 4.36 -9.87
C ASP A 75 -6.18 3.98 -10.49
N SER A 76 -5.15 3.83 -9.65
CA SER A 76 -3.81 3.42 -10.08
C SER A 76 -3.79 1.98 -10.59
N VAL A 77 -4.54 1.06 -9.97
CA VAL A 77 -4.70 -0.33 -10.45
C VAL A 77 -5.36 -0.33 -11.83
N MET A 78 -6.41 0.47 -12.03
CA MET A 78 -7.07 0.59 -13.33
C MET A 78 -6.16 1.13 -14.42
N ARG A 79 -5.34 2.14 -14.12
CA ARG A 79 -4.35 2.65 -15.09
C ARG A 79 -3.26 1.63 -15.39
N ALA A 80 -2.79 0.89 -14.38
CA ALA A 80 -1.82 -0.17 -14.58
C ALA A 80 -2.38 -1.29 -15.47
N ALA A 81 -3.65 -1.67 -15.25
CA ALA A 81 -4.38 -2.61 -16.10
C ALA A 81 -4.46 -2.15 -17.56
N GLN A 82 -4.90 -0.90 -17.79
CA GLN A 82 -5.00 -0.33 -19.13
C GLN A 82 -3.65 -0.28 -19.85
N LYS A 83 -2.58 0.13 -19.15
CA LYS A 83 -1.21 0.18 -19.70
C LYS A 83 -0.63 -1.20 -19.97
N ALA A 84 -0.99 -2.19 -19.17
CA ALA A 84 -0.54 -3.56 -19.35
C ALA A 84 -1.24 -4.26 -20.52
N GLY A 85 -2.48 -3.88 -20.81
CA GLY A 85 -3.33 -4.55 -21.79
C GLY A 85 -3.52 -6.02 -21.43
N SER A 86 -3.46 -6.89 -22.43
CA SER A 86 -3.65 -8.34 -22.25
C SER A 86 -2.37 -9.10 -21.84
N CYS A 87 -1.34 -8.42 -21.30
CA CYS A 87 -0.08 -9.05 -20.90
C CYS A 87 0.01 -9.24 -19.38
N PRO A 88 -0.29 -10.44 -18.83
CA PRO A 88 -0.35 -10.66 -17.38
C PRO A 88 1.00 -10.46 -16.69
N LYS A 89 2.10 -10.82 -17.37
CA LYS A 89 3.47 -10.63 -16.86
C LYS A 89 3.79 -9.14 -16.67
N LYS A 90 3.40 -8.31 -17.65
CA LYS A 90 3.57 -6.86 -17.58
C LYS A 90 2.74 -6.26 -16.45
N LEU A 91 1.48 -6.70 -16.31
CA LEU A 91 0.63 -6.25 -15.22
C LEU A 91 1.21 -6.61 -13.85
N SER A 92 1.60 -7.87 -13.64
CA SER A 92 2.20 -8.34 -12.38
C SER A 92 3.45 -7.53 -12.02
N GLN A 93 4.31 -7.23 -13.01
CA GLN A 93 5.47 -6.36 -12.80
C GLN A 93 5.05 -4.95 -12.37
N MET A 94 4.09 -4.32 -13.05
CA MET A 94 3.61 -2.98 -12.71
C MET A 94 2.99 -2.93 -11.31
N LEU A 95 2.17 -3.92 -10.94
CA LEU A 95 1.60 -4.02 -9.60
C LEU A 95 2.68 -4.19 -8.53
N GLY A 96 3.72 -4.99 -8.80
CA GLY A 96 4.87 -5.13 -7.92
C GLY A 96 5.67 -3.83 -7.76
N GLU A 97 5.83 -3.04 -8.83
CA GLU A 97 6.45 -1.71 -8.76
C GLU A 97 5.60 -0.73 -7.96
N MET A 98 4.27 -0.74 -8.17
CA MET A 98 3.31 0.05 -7.41
C MET A 98 3.40 -0.25 -5.89
N GLN A 99 3.44 -1.53 -5.51
CA GLN A 99 3.63 -1.95 -4.12
C GLN A 99 4.97 -1.44 -3.53
N ARG A 100 6.04 -1.42 -4.33
CA ARG A 100 7.34 -0.86 -3.91
C ARG A 100 7.26 0.66 -3.68
N THR A 101 6.58 1.38 -4.56
CA THR A 101 6.34 2.83 -4.42
C THR A 101 5.53 3.13 -3.17
N ILE A 102 4.40 2.45 -2.96
CA ILE A 102 3.56 2.62 -1.79
C ILE A 102 4.39 2.37 -0.52
N ARG A 103 5.10 1.25 -0.45
CA ARG A 103 5.98 0.92 0.68
C ARG A 103 6.98 2.03 0.97
N LYS A 104 7.62 2.58 -0.06
CA LYS A 104 8.62 3.66 0.09
C LYS A 104 8.01 4.89 0.75
N GLU A 105 6.81 5.29 0.33
CA GLU A 105 6.11 6.46 0.88
C GLU A 105 5.61 6.22 2.32
N LEU A 106 5.03 5.05 2.57
CA LEU A 106 4.61 4.67 3.93
C LEU A 106 5.79 4.59 4.91
N ARG A 107 6.96 4.16 4.45
CA ARG A 107 8.22 4.17 5.23
C ARG A 107 8.73 5.57 5.52
N LYS A 108 8.47 6.55 4.63
CA LYS A 108 8.81 7.95 4.89
C LYS A 108 7.86 8.61 5.89
N GLY A 109 6.62 8.12 5.96
CA GLY A 109 5.58 8.67 6.83
C GLY A 109 4.48 9.41 6.08
N THR A 110 4.35 9.19 4.77
CA THR A 110 3.25 9.76 3.99
C THR A 110 1.91 9.29 4.57
N PRO A 111 1.00 10.20 4.96
CA PRO A 111 -0.26 9.84 5.63
C PRO A 111 -1.14 8.92 4.78
N MET A 112 -1.66 7.84 5.38
CA MET A 112 -2.73 7.02 4.77
C MET A 112 -4.12 7.46 5.22
N MET A 113 -4.23 7.97 6.45
CA MET A 113 -5.51 8.27 7.07
C MET A 113 -5.95 9.71 6.83
N ASN A 114 -7.26 9.91 6.67
CA ASN A 114 -7.85 11.21 6.40
C ASN A 114 -7.51 12.21 7.51
N LYS A 115 -7.60 11.77 8.77
CA LYS A 115 -7.30 12.59 9.96
C LYS A 115 -5.85 13.05 10.06
N GLU A 116 -4.94 12.37 9.35
CA GLU A 116 -3.53 12.74 9.26
C GLU A 116 -3.21 13.56 7.99
N GLY A 117 -4.23 13.95 7.23
CA GLY A 117 -4.10 14.78 6.04
C GLY A 117 -3.94 14.00 4.73
N ALA A 118 -4.18 12.69 4.73
CA ALA A 118 -4.19 11.92 3.49
C ALA A 118 -5.31 12.42 2.56
N SER A 119 -4.96 12.70 1.31
CA SER A 119 -5.91 13.06 0.26
C SER A 119 -5.75 12.18 -0.97
N PHE A 120 -6.82 12.08 -1.76
CA PHE A 120 -6.79 11.40 -3.04
C PHE A 120 -5.73 12.01 -3.96
N SER A 121 -5.72 13.35 -4.11
CA SER A 121 -4.81 14.04 -5.02
C SER A 121 -3.34 13.85 -4.65
N GLN A 122 -3.01 13.76 -3.36
CA GLN A 122 -1.65 13.47 -2.91
C GLN A 122 -1.19 12.08 -3.37
N TRP A 123 -2.01 11.06 -3.10
CA TRP A 123 -1.68 9.68 -3.46
C TRP A 123 -1.73 9.43 -4.96
N ASP A 124 -2.72 9.99 -5.66
CA ASP A 124 -2.81 9.91 -7.11
C ASP A 124 -1.59 10.54 -7.77
N LYS A 125 -1.14 11.72 -7.31
CA LYS A 125 0.09 12.36 -7.80
C LYS A 125 1.32 11.49 -7.56
N ILE A 126 1.47 10.89 -6.37
CA ILE A 126 2.58 9.98 -6.06
C ILE A 126 2.62 8.79 -7.01
N LEU A 127 1.47 8.16 -7.25
CA LEU A 127 1.34 6.96 -8.08
C LEU A 127 1.56 7.30 -9.56
N ARG A 128 1.00 8.42 -10.05
CA ARG A 128 1.22 8.91 -11.42
C ARG A 128 2.67 9.28 -11.70
N ASN A 129 3.34 9.95 -10.75
CA ASN A 129 4.76 10.27 -10.87
C ASN A 129 5.63 8.99 -10.94
N SER A 130 5.12 7.89 -10.38
CA SER A 130 5.72 6.56 -10.48
C SER A 130 5.25 5.78 -11.71
N ARG A 131 4.54 6.43 -12.64
CA ARG A 131 4.00 5.92 -13.90
C ARG A 131 2.81 4.96 -13.78
N PHE A 132 2.05 5.03 -12.69
CA PHE A 132 0.80 4.29 -12.52
C PHE A 132 -0.42 5.19 -12.76
#